data_AF-A0A918FM46-F1
#
_entry.id   AF-A0A918FM46-F1
#
_cell.length_a   1.000
_cell.length_b   1.000
_cell.length_c   1.000
_cell.angle_alpha   90.00
_cell.angle_beta   90.00
_cell.angle_gamma   90.00
#
_symmetry.space_group_name_H-M   'P 1'
#
loop_
_entity.id
_entity.type
_entity.pdbx_description
1 polymer ?
#
loop_
_entity_poly.entity_id
_entity_poly.type
_entity_poly.pdbx_seq_one_letter_code
_entity_poly.pdbx_strand_id
1 'polypeptide(L)'
;MTTRQRHIAHLHLHATLSEAQYADVVELMSGITPHVQAVPPNAVQLDLTSALRYFDLSPYDVVQLAKLRLKALYGIDSSAGLAGNRMLAAMAADASAPGDTTWVPTGQAVDWLYPRPVTALPGIGRTTAETLSRYGLHTIGQVIDLPAGTLQRLLGAGPARLLAERARGHDPRPVTPSEPAAHLVADLVLERDCLDPAQHHRAVLGLADQIGRRLRGESRITGRLTLTVRYADRSSTTRTRALPEPTSHSPALAAAALGLLTVLGLQRARVRAFVIRADDLLPADSAYRQLSLDPGDARARAAEAAADRARLRFGPEAVRPAALADWPLVPLAWTDTGARRAVIEPDRFREQTRAETVPDVKVDTSTE
;
A
#
# COMPACT_ATOMS: atom_id res chain seq x y z
N MET A 1 5.85 -6.41 36.09
CA MET A 1 5.86 -6.92 34.71
C MET A 1 6.81 -6.03 33.91
N THR A 2 8.02 -6.49 33.63
CA THR A 2 8.95 -5.74 32.77
C THR A 2 8.37 -5.69 31.37
N THR A 3 7.88 -4.52 30.95
CA THR A 3 7.47 -4.27 29.57
C THR A 3 8.68 -4.50 28.69
N ARG A 4 8.70 -5.63 27.98
CA ARG A 4 9.75 -5.97 27.01
C ARG A 4 9.84 -4.83 26.00
N GLN A 5 11.02 -4.21 25.92
CA GLN A 5 11.26 -3.13 24.97
C GLN A 5 11.03 -3.64 23.55
N ARG A 6 10.12 -2.99 22.84
CA ARG A 6 9.79 -3.33 21.45
C ARG A 6 10.75 -2.64 20.50
N HIS A 7 11.05 -3.30 19.39
CA HIS A 7 11.88 -2.76 18.32
C HIS A 7 11.13 -2.97 17.01
N ILE A 8 10.51 -1.91 16.51
CA ILE A 8 9.69 -1.93 15.31
C ILE A 8 10.42 -1.18 14.21
N ALA A 9 10.57 -1.84 13.07
CA ALA A 9 11.12 -1.26 11.86
C ALA A 9 10.00 -0.95 10.86
N HIS A 10 10.13 0.15 10.15
CA HIS A 10 9.30 0.50 9.01
C HIS A 10 10.23 0.76 7.83
N LEU A 11 10.07 0.00 6.74
CA LEU A 11 10.87 0.17 5.53
C LEU A 11 9.99 0.80 4.45
N HIS A 12 10.46 1.90 3.88
CA HIS A 12 9.94 2.52 2.67
C HIS A 12 10.72 2.03 1.46
N LEU A 13 10.01 1.44 0.50
CA LEU A 13 10.56 0.87 -0.72
C LEU A 13 10.51 1.97 -1.81
N HIS A 14 11.69 2.34 -2.33
CA HIS A 14 11.83 3.37 -3.36
C HIS A 14 11.75 2.76 -4.76
N ALA A 15 10.68 2.00 -5.01
CA ALA A 15 10.42 1.32 -6.27
C ALA A 15 8.92 1.24 -6.54
N THR A 16 8.55 1.19 -7.83
CA THR A 16 7.19 0.81 -8.25
C THR A 16 7.17 -0.71 -8.40
N LEU A 17 6.49 -1.39 -7.47
CA LEU A 17 6.47 -2.86 -7.41
C LEU A 17 5.17 -3.39 -8.01
N SER A 18 5.28 -4.48 -8.78
CA SER A 18 4.11 -5.29 -9.10
C SER A 18 3.57 -5.99 -7.85
N GLU A 19 2.33 -6.48 -7.89
CA GLU A 19 1.74 -7.23 -6.77
C GLU A 19 2.58 -8.46 -6.40
N ALA A 20 3.06 -9.19 -7.40
CA ALA A 20 3.95 -10.34 -7.21
C ALA A 20 5.28 -9.94 -6.56
N GLN A 21 5.94 -8.88 -7.05
CA GLN A 21 7.19 -8.39 -6.46
C GLN A 21 7.00 -7.90 -5.02
N TYR A 22 5.86 -7.27 -4.72
CA TYR A 22 5.55 -6.84 -3.36
C TYR A 22 5.30 -8.05 -2.44
N ALA A 23 4.62 -9.10 -2.92
CA ALA A 23 4.46 -10.35 -2.17
C ALA A 23 5.82 -11.01 -1.88
N ASP A 24 6.71 -11.09 -2.88
CA ASP A 24 8.07 -11.61 -2.73
C ASP A 24 8.87 -10.82 -1.68
N VAL A 25 8.72 -9.49 -1.65
CA VAL A 25 9.33 -8.63 -0.63
C VAL A 25 8.79 -8.96 0.76
N VAL A 26 7.48 -9.13 0.91
CA VAL A 26 6.86 -9.50 2.20
C VAL A 26 7.34 -10.88 2.65
N GLU A 27 7.50 -11.84 1.73
CA GLU A 27 8.06 -13.16 2.01
C GLU A 27 9.53 -13.07 2.46
N LEU A 28 10.37 -12.28 1.77
CA LEU A 28 11.75 -12.02 2.18
C LEU A 28 11.83 -11.44 3.59
N MET A 29 10.97 -10.47 3.92
CA MET A 29 10.90 -9.88 5.26
C MET A 29 10.42 -10.89 6.31
N SER A 30 9.53 -11.81 5.92
CA SER A 30 9.04 -12.89 6.80
C SER A 30 10.15 -13.88 7.18
N GLY A 31 11.19 -14.00 6.33
CA GLY A 31 12.43 -14.70 6.66
C GLY A 31 13.31 -14.01 7.71
N ILE A 32 13.00 -12.78 8.14
CA ILE A 32 13.69 -12.05 9.22
C ILE A 32 12.89 -12.15 10.53
N THR A 33 11.58 -11.93 10.48
CA THR A 33 10.70 -12.06 11.64
C THR A 33 9.34 -12.59 11.19
N PRO A 34 8.64 -13.42 11.99
CA PRO A 34 7.27 -13.81 11.68
C PRO A 34 6.27 -12.65 11.82
N HIS A 35 6.68 -11.51 12.40
CA HIS A 35 5.82 -10.36 12.63
C HIS A 35 6.00 -9.29 11.56
N VAL A 36 5.51 -9.59 10.35
CA VAL A 36 5.57 -8.70 9.19
C VAL A 36 4.18 -8.23 8.79
N GLN A 37 3.99 -6.92 8.75
CA GLN A 37 2.76 -6.29 8.30
C GLN A 37 3.01 -5.57 6.97
N ALA A 38 2.29 -6.00 5.93
CA ALA A 38 2.22 -5.28 4.67
C ALA A 38 1.58 -3.89 4.86
N VAL A 39 2.23 -2.86 4.31
CA VAL A 39 1.73 -1.48 4.25
C VAL A 39 1.81 -1.01 2.79
N PRO A 40 0.90 -1.47 1.92
CA PRO A 40 0.92 -1.08 0.51
C PRO A 40 0.75 0.45 0.35
N PRO A 41 1.26 1.04 -0.74
CA PRO A 41 1.79 0.36 -1.92
C PRO A 41 3.27 -0.03 -1.84
N ASN A 42 4.04 0.60 -0.95
CA ASN A 42 5.50 0.56 -1.02
C ASN A 42 6.16 0.55 0.37
N ALA A 43 5.49 0.05 1.41
CA ALA A 43 6.07 -0.02 2.73
C ALA A 43 5.82 -1.37 3.43
N VAL A 44 6.65 -1.70 4.40
CA VAL A 44 6.51 -2.90 5.23
C VAL A 44 6.91 -2.60 6.66
N GLN A 45 6.17 -3.14 7.62
CA GLN A 45 6.47 -3.03 9.06
C GLN A 45 6.91 -4.37 9.61
N LEU A 46 7.98 -4.36 10.42
CA LEU A 46 8.54 -5.55 11.05
C LEU A 46 8.62 -5.32 12.56
N ASP A 47 8.15 -6.27 13.36
CA ASP A 47 8.50 -6.34 14.77
C ASP A 47 9.72 -7.24 14.95
N LEU A 48 10.86 -6.62 15.25
CA LEU A 48 12.15 -7.29 15.39
C LEU A 48 12.35 -7.86 16.80
N THR A 49 11.47 -7.57 17.76
CA THR A 49 11.66 -7.85 19.20
C THR A 49 11.96 -9.32 19.52
N SER A 50 11.39 -10.24 18.73
CA SER A 50 11.66 -11.68 18.84
C SER A 50 12.89 -12.11 18.03
N ALA A 51 13.13 -11.49 16.88
CA ALA A 51 14.21 -11.83 15.96
C ALA A 51 15.62 -11.47 16.48
N LEU A 52 15.75 -10.44 17.34
CA LEU A 52 17.06 -9.99 17.83
C LEU A 52 17.89 -11.12 18.47
N ARG A 53 17.23 -12.03 19.21
CA ARG A 53 17.92 -13.17 19.86
C ARG A 53 18.42 -14.21 18.86
N TYR A 54 17.78 -14.34 17.71
CA TYR A 54 18.16 -15.29 16.68
C TYR A 54 19.36 -14.79 15.88
N PHE A 55 19.36 -13.51 15.53
CA PHE A 55 20.46 -12.91 14.76
C PHE A 55 21.67 -12.55 15.62
N ASP A 56 21.50 -12.37 16.94
CA ASP A 56 22.54 -11.86 17.84
C ASP A 56 23.17 -10.54 17.35
N LEU A 57 22.31 -9.67 16.80
CA LEU A 57 22.65 -8.38 16.22
C LEU A 57 21.89 -7.26 16.91
N SER A 58 22.41 -6.04 16.82
CA SER A 58 21.66 -4.87 17.27
C SER A 58 20.39 -4.69 16.41
N PRO A 59 19.32 -4.07 16.96
CA PRO A 59 18.13 -3.78 16.17
C PRO A 59 18.43 -2.98 14.90
N TYR A 60 19.43 -2.09 14.95
CA TYR A 60 19.85 -1.31 13.80
C TYR A 60 20.50 -2.20 12.73
N ASP A 61 21.37 -3.13 13.13
CA ASP A 61 22.06 -4.03 12.20
C ASP A 61 21.09 -5.01 11.54
N VAL A 62 20.06 -5.47 12.24
CA VAL A 62 19.00 -6.29 11.64
C VAL A 62 18.22 -5.50 10.58
N VAL A 63 17.98 -4.20 10.78
CA VAL A 63 17.39 -3.33 9.76
C VAL A 63 18.32 -3.18 8.56
N GLN A 64 19.63 -2.97 8.77
CA GLN A 64 20.59 -2.89 7.66
C GLN A 64 20.68 -4.21 6.88
N LEU A 65 20.65 -5.35 7.58
CA LEU A 65 20.57 -6.67 6.96
C LEU A 65 19.32 -6.80 6.07
N ALA A 66 18.15 -6.35 6.55
CA ALA A 66 16.92 -6.36 5.77
C ALA A 66 17.04 -5.53 4.48
N LYS A 67 17.56 -4.31 4.60
CA LYS A 67 17.80 -3.41 3.45
C LYS A 67 18.81 -3.97 2.47
N LEU A 68 19.90 -4.57 2.97
CA LEU A 68 20.93 -5.20 2.14
C LEU A 68 20.34 -6.37 1.34
N ARG A 69 19.52 -7.22 1.98
CA ARG A 69 18.82 -8.33 1.29
C ARG A 69 17.88 -7.82 0.20
N LEU A 70 17.11 -6.77 0.49
CA LEU A 70 16.24 -6.13 -0.51
C LEU A 70 17.03 -5.62 -1.72
N LYS A 71 18.15 -4.94 -1.46
CA LYS A 71 19.00 -4.41 -2.52
C LYS A 71 19.66 -5.53 -3.33
N ALA A 72 20.17 -6.57 -2.67
CA ALA A 72 20.89 -7.66 -3.31
C ALA A 72 19.98 -8.56 -4.16
N LEU A 73 18.78 -8.89 -3.67
CA LEU A 73 17.87 -9.84 -4.34
C LEU A 73 16.96 -9.17 -5.38
N TYR A 74 16.52 -7.94 -5.11
CA TYR A 74 15.52 -7.26 -5.93
C TYR A 74 15.98 -5.92 -6.51
N GLY A 75 17.19 -5.45 -6.17
CA GLY A 75 17.68 -4.15 -6.61
C GLY A 75 16.97 -2.95 -5.97
N ILE A 76 16.09 -3.18 -4.98
CA ILE A 76 15.22 -2.17 -4.39
C ILE A 76 15.99 -1.35 -3.35
N ASP A 77 16.11 -0.05 -3.58
CA ASP A 77 16.56 0.90 -2.56
C ASP A 77 15.46 1.11 -1.53
N SER A 78 15.85 1.23 -0.26
CA SER A 78 14.91 1.45 0.83
C SER A 78 15.45 2.45 1.85
N SER A 79 14.58 3.26 2.42
CA SER A 79 14.84 3.99 3.67
C SER A 79 14.12 3.29 4.81
N ALA A 80 14.60 3.46 6.03
CA ALA A 80 14.01 2.79 7.18
C ALA A 80 13.90 3.67 8.41
N GLY A 81 12.90 3.39 9.23
CA GLY A 81 12.74 3.95 10.55
C GLY A 81 12.71 2.84 11.58
N LEU A 82 13.43 3.02 12.69
CA LEU A 82 13.46 2.09 13.81
C LEU A 82 12.98 2.82 15.07
N ALA A 83 12.02 2.27 15.80
CA ALA A 83 11.54 2.86 17.04
C ALA A 83 10.85 1.84 17.97
N GLY A 84 10.38 2.31 19.13
CA GLY A 84 9.66 1.50 20.11
C GLY A 84 8.20 1.15 19.74
N ASN A 85 7.63 1.79 18.73
CA ASN A 85 6.27 1.53 18.25
C ASN A 85 6.10 1.87 16.76
N ARG A 86 4.94 1.48 16.20
CA ARG A 86 4.66 1.58 14.77
C ARG A 86 4.61 3.01 14.26
N MET A 87 3.97 3.90 15.02
CA MET A 87 3.86 5.32 14.67
C MET A 87 5.25 5.95 14.56
N LEU A 88 6.07 5.82 15.60
CA LEU A 88 7.41 6.40 15.62
C LEU A 88 8.30 5.81 14.53
N ALA A 89 8.21 4.50 14.27
CA ALA A 89 8.99 3.84 13.22
C ALA A 89 8.61 4.39 11.83
N ALA A 90 7.32 4.55 11.55
CA ALA A 90 6.85 5.14 10.29
C ALA A 90 7.32 6.60 10.15
N MET A 91 7.14 7.43 11.18
CA MET A 91 7.60 8.82 11.16
C MET A 91 9.13 8.93 11.00
N ALA A 92 9.89 8.00 11.57
CA ALA A 92 11.34 7.96 11.43
C ALA A 92 11.75 7.58 10.00
N ALA A 93 11.04 6.65 9.37
CA ALA A 93 11.26 6.30 7.96
C ALA A 93 10.93 7.47 7.02
N ASP A 94 9.84 8.19 7.29
CA ASP A 94 9.45 9.41 6.55
C ASP A 94 10.52 10.51 6.64
N ALA A 95 11.20 10.60 7.79
CA ALA A 95 12.28 11.55 8.01
C ALA A 95 13.63 11.12 7.43
N SER A 96 13.75 9.86 6.95
CA SER A 96 15.00 9.30 6.44
C SER A 96 15.14 9.56 4.94
N ALA A 97 16.33 9.98 4.51
CA ALA A 97 16.65 10.03 3.09
C ALA A 97 16.65 8.62 2.47
N PRO A 98 16.46 8.49 1.14
CA PRO A 98 16.58 7.21 0.46
C PRO A 98 17.94 6.54 0.75
N GLY A 99 17.91 5.28 1.21
CA GLY A 99 19.12 4.56 1.61
C GLY A 99 19.51 4.70 3.07
N ASP A 100 18.94 5.66 3.82
CA ASP A 100 19.28 5.89 5.23
C ASP A 100 18.34 5.15 6.20
N THR A 101 18.75 5.09 7.46
CA THR A 101 17.93 4.57 8.55
C THR A 101 17.93 5.55 9.73
N THR A 102 16.77 6.10 10.09
CA THR A 102 16.62 6.89 11.31
C THR A 102 16.18 6.00 12.46
N TRP A 103 16.93 6.02 13.56
CA TRP A 103 16.56 5.34 14.80
C TRP A 103 16.09 6.36 15.85
N VAL A 104 14.92 6.12 16.44
CA VAL A 104 14.40 6.85 17.60
C VAL A 104 14.54 5.95 18.83
N PRO A 105 15.57 6.18 19.68
CA PRO A 105 15.78 5.36 20.87
C PRO A 105 14.62 5.45 21.86
N THR A 106 14.42 4.37 22.61
CA THR A 106 13.47 4.35 23.73
C THR A 106 13.85 5.43 24.75
N GLY A 107 12.88 6.24 25.18
CA GLY A 107 13.10 7.35 26.11
C GLY A 107 13.36 8.71 25.44
N GLN A 108 13.76 8.74 24.17
CA GLN A 108 13.98 9.99 23.41
C GLN A 108 12.80 10.36 22.48
N ALA A 109 11.71 9.58 22.53
CA ALA A 109 10.58 9.75 21.63
C ALA A 109 9.92 11.14 21.75
N VAL A 110 9.75 11.65 22.98
CA VAL A 110 9.12 12.96 23.22
C VAL A 110 10.00 14.08 22.66
N ASP A 111 11.29 14.08 22.98
CA ASP A 111 12.25 15.08 22.50
C ASP A 111 12.35 15.08 20.97
N TRP A 112 12.34 13.89 20.36
CA TRP A 112 12.36 13.74 18.91
C TRP A 112 11.06 14.22 18.22
N LEU A 113 9.91 14.08 18.89
CA LEU A 113 8.63 14.55 18.40
C LEU A 113 8.45 16.06 18.59
N TYR A 114 8.96 16.62 19.69
CA TYR A 114 8.71 17.99 20.13
C TYR A 114 8.85 19.07 19.03
N PRO A 115 9.95 19.12 18.24
CA PRO A 115 10.13 20.15 17.22
C PRO A 115 9.35 19.90 15.92
N ARG A 116 8.74 18.72 15.76
CA ARG A 116 8.11 18.32 14.49
C ARG A 116 6.75 19.00 14.30
N PRO A 117 6.32 19.23 13.05
CA PRO A 117 5.01 19.78 12.78
C PRO A 117 3.91 18.81 13.21
N VAL A 118 2.79 19.33 13.71
CA VAL A 118 1.65 18.51 14.15
C VAL A 118 1.05 17.68 13.01
N THR A 119 1.20 18.14 11.77
CA THR A 119 0.77 17.42 10.56
C THR A 119 1.59 16.15 10.28
N ALA A 120 2.76 15.99 10.91
CA ALA A 120 3.54 14.76 10.80
C ALA A 120 2.95 13.61 11.65
N LEU A 121 2.07 13.90 12.62
CA LEU A 121 1.42 12.85 13.40
C LEU A 121 0.39 12.10 12.56
N PRO A 122 0.45 10.76 12.51
CA PRO A 122 -0.58 9.98 11.84
C PRO A 122 -1.97 10.26 12.42
N GLY A 123 -2.97 10.34 11.55
CA GLY A 123 -4.37 10.61 11.90
C GLY A 123 -4.72 12.09 12.06
N ILE A 124 -3.78 13.00 11.85
CA ILE A 124 -4.09 14.43 11.70
C ILE A 124 -4.43 14.71 10.25
N GLY A 125 -5.73 14.71 9.96
CA GLY A 125 -6.26 15.10 8.66
C GLY A 125 -6.27 16.62 8.47
N ARG A 126 -6.57 17.05 7.24
CA ARG A 126 -6.62 18.46 6.84
C ARG A 126 -7.48 19.32 7.78
N THR A 127 -8.69 18.87 8.13
CA THR A 127 -9.60 19.62 9.01
C THR A 127 -9.03 19.83 10.42
N THR A 128 -8.41 18.79 10.99
CA THR A 128 -7.79 18.87 12.31
C THR A 128 -6.58 19.80 12.27
N ALA A 129 -5.74 19.68 11.23
CA ALA A 129 -4.59 20.56 11.03
C ALA A 129 -5.01 22.03 10.86
N GLU A 130 -6.04 22.31 10.06
CA GLU A 130 -6.59 23.65 9.88
C GLU A 130 -7.15 24.21 11.19
N THR A 131 -7.84 23.38 11.98
CA THR A 131 -8.35 23.78 13.30
C THR A 131 -7.20 24.16 14.22
N LEU A 132 -6.19 23.30 14.37
CA LEU A 132 -5.02 23.56 15.21
C LEU A 132 -4.25 24.82 14.77
N SER A 133 -4.06 24.98 13.46
CA SER A 133 -3.38 26.13 12.86
C SER A 133 -4.09 27.46 13.17
N ARG A 134 -5.43 27.49 13.18
CA ARG A 134 -6.21 28.70 13.57
C ARG A 134 -5.95 29.15 15.00
N TYR A 135 -5.50 28.23 15.87
CA TYR A 135 -5.14 28.52 17.26
C TYR A 135 -3.61 28.62 17.47
N GLY A 136 -2.82 28.72 16.39
CA GLY A 136 -1.36 28.86 16.44
C GLY A 136 -0.60 27.59 16.82
N LEU A 137 -1.26 26.42 16.78
CA LEU A 137 -0.68 25.12 17.11
C LEU A 137 -0.14 24.48 15.82
N HIS A 138 1.16 24.66 15.58
CA HIS A 138 1.86 24.17 14.40
C HIS A 138 2.79 22.99 14.71
N THR A 139 3.32 22.88 15.93
CA THR A 139 4.27 21.83 16.33
C THR A 139 3.66 20.87 17.35
N ILE A 140 4.25 19.67 17.44
CA ILE A 140 3.84 18.66 18.43
C ILE A 140 4.14 19.15 19.85
N GLY A 141 5.27 19.84 20.08
CA GLY A 141 5.61 20.45 21.37
C GLY A 141 4.52 21.39 21.88
N GLN A 142 4.01 22.27 21.01
CA GLN A 142 2.90 23.17 21.36
C GLN A 142 1.62 22.42 21.78
N VAL A 143 1.37 21.23 21.22
CA VAL A 143 0.24 20.38 21.61
C VAL A 143 0.50 19.68 22.95
N ILE A 144 1.74 19.26 23.21
CA ILE A 144 2.15 18.65 24.49
C ILE A 144 1.97 19.64 25.64
N ASP A 145 2.35 20.90 25.43
CA ASP A 145 2.29 21.98 26.42
C ASP A 145 0.87 22.49 26.66
N LEU A 146 -0.08 22.14 25.79
CA LEU A 146 -1.46 22.59 25.90
C LEU A 146 -2.21 21.83 27.00
N PRO A 147 -2.98 22.54 27.86
CA PRO A 147 -3.86 21.86 28.83
C PRO A 147 -4.87 20.94 28.13
N ALA A 148 -5.04 19.73 28.67
CA ALA A 148 -5.90 18.70 28.06
C ALA A 148 -7.35 19.18 27.83
N GLY A 149 -7.91 19.96 28.76
CA GLY A 149 -9.25 20.54 28.64
C GLY A 149 -9.39 21.52 27.48
N THR A 150 -8.32 22.26 27.15
CA THR A 150 -8.30 23.15 25.99
C THR A 150 -8.28 22.33 24.70
N LEU A 151 -7.40 21.32 24.60
CA LEU A 151 -7.35 20.45 23.43
C LEU A 151 -8.69 19.75 23.17
N GLN A 152 -9.36 19.30 24.25
CA GLN A 152 -10.69 18.71 24.18
C GLN A 152 -11.77 19.67 23.70
N ARG A 153 -11.72 20.95 24.10
CA ARG A 153 -12.65 21.98 23.59
C ARG A 153 -12.45 22.26 22.11
N LEU A 154 -11.21 22.15 21.62
CA LEU A 154 -10.88 22.40 20.21
C LEU A 154 -11.31 21.27 19.29
N LEU A 155 -11.08 20.01 19.69
CA LEU A 155 -11.22 18.84 18.81
C LEU A 155 -12.29 17.83 19.23
N GLY A 156 -12.91 18.01 20.40
CA GLY A 156 -13.74 17.00 21.04
C GLY A 156 -12.93 15.96 21.83
N ALA A 157 -13.61 15.20 22.70
CA ALA A 157 -12.97 14.31 23.67
C ALA A 157 -12.10 13.21 23.05
N GLY A 158 -12.64 12.48 22.07
CA GLY A 158 -11.95 11.35 21.43
C GLY A 158 -10.69 11.77 20.66
N PRO A 159 -10.82 12.68 19.67
CA PRO A 159 -9.68 13.16 18.88
C PRO A 159 -8.61 13.84 19.73
N ALA A 160 -9.00 14.65 20.72
CA ALA A 160 -8.05 15.30 21.62
C ALA A 160 -7.25 14.30 22.45
N ARG A 161 -7.90 13.28 23.01
CA ARG A 161 -7.20 12.21 23.75
C ARG A 161 -6.23 11.47 22.85
N LEU A 162 -6.66 11.08 21.65
CA LEU A 162 -5.81 10.37 20.70
C LEU A 162 -4.59 11.20 20.28
N LEU A 163 -4.79 12.48 19.99
CA LEU A 163 -3.70 13.40 19.65
C LEU A 163 -2.74 13.58 20.84
N ALA A 164 -3.26 13.75 22.06
CA ALA A 164 -2.44 13.90 23.26
C ALA A 164 -1.56 12.66 23.55
N GLU A 165 -2.08 11.45 23.34
CA GLU A 165 -1.30 10.21 23.46
C GLU A 165 -0.21 10.12 22.38
N ARG A 166 -0.58 10.37 21.12
CA ARG A 166 0.37 10.33 19.98
C ARG A 166 1.45 11.39 20.07
N ALA A 167 1.11 12.59 20.54
CA ALA A 167 2.07 13.68 20.76
C ALA A 167 3.15 13.28 21.77
N ARG A 168 2.81 12.43 22.76
CA ARG A 168 3.77 11.86 23.72
C ARG A 168 4.45 10.58 23.24
N GLY A 169 4.28 10.22 21.97
CA GLY A 169 4.89 9.03 21.38
C GLY A 169 4.19 7.73 21.73
N HIS A 170 2.98 7.75 22.28
CA HIS A 170 2.24 6.53 22.63
C HIS A 170 1.43 6.01 21.44
N ASP A 171 1.73 4.78 21.04
CA ASP A 171 0.94 4.00 20.09
C ASP A 171 0.90 2.53 20.54
N PRO A 172 -0.25 2.03 21.06
CA PRO A 172 -0.34 0.67 21.59
C PRO A 172 -0.48 -0.39 20.48
N ARG A 173 -0.70 0.02 19.22
CA ARG A 173 -1.01 -0.91 18.13
C ARG A 173 0.16 -1.88 17.89
N PRO A 174 -0.06 -3.21 17.94
CA PRO A 174 0.97 -4.18 17.57
C PRO A 174 1.16 -4.18 16.05
N VAL A 175 2.32 -4.67 15.60
CA VAL A 175 2.50 -5.11 14.21
C VAL A 175 1.75 -6.43 14.09
N THR A 176 0.71 -6.44 13.27
CA THR A 176 -0.11 -7.63 13.06
C THR A 176 0.33 -8.27 11.76
N PRO A 177 0.77 -9.54 11.76
CA PRO A 177 1.04 -10.26 10.53
C PRO A 177 -0.14 -10.13 9.59
N SER A 178 0.09 -9.53 8.42
CA SER A 178 -0.97 -9.37 7.42
C SER A 178 -0.38 -9.47 6.03
N GLU A 179 -1.02 -10.29 5.21
CA GLU A 179 -0.80 -10.30 3.77
C GLU A 179 -1.18 -8.93 3.17
N PRO A 180 -0.60 -8.56 2.02
CA PRO A 180 -1.05 -7.39 1.28
C PRO A 180 -2.57 -7.51 1.05
N ALA A 181 -3.32 -6.44 1.34
CA ALA A 181 -4.74 -6.45 1.02
C ALA A 181 -4.89 -6.66 -0.50
N ALA A 182 -5.52 -7.76 -0.89
CA ALA A 182 -5.78 -8.07 -2.28
C ALA A 182 -6.59 -6.93 -2.90
N HIS A 183 -6.16 -6.48 -4.08
CA HIS A 183 -6.79 -5.39 -4.80
C HIS A 183 -6.59 -5.59 -6.29
N LEU A 184 -7.53 -5.12 -7.10
CA LEU A 184 -7.41 -5.19 -8.55
C LEU A 184 -7.26 -3.78 -9.11
N VAL A 185 -6.26 -3.58 -9.97
CA VAL A 185 -6.01 -2.30 -10.62
C VAL A 185 -6.18 -2.46 -12.12
N ALA A 186 -6.81 -1.48 -12.75
CA ALA A 186 -6.86 -1.31 -14.18
C ALA A 186 -6.49 0.15 -14.48
N ASP A 187 -5.49 0.34 -15.32
CA ASP A 187 -5.01 1.65 -15.74
C ASP A 187 -5.05 1.81 -17.25
N LEU A 188 -5.22 3.06 -17.67
CA LEU A 188 -5.18 3.48 -19.07
C LEU A 188 -4.36 4.75 -19.16
N VAL A 189 -3.24 4.68 -19.87
CA VAL A 189 -2.48 5.85 -20.31
C VAL A 189 -2.96 6.22 -21.71
N LEU A 190 -3.42 7.46 -21.88
CA LEU A 190 -3.87 7.98 -23.17
C LEU A 190 -2.65 8.28 -24.06
N GLU A 191 -2.78 8.02 -25.36
CA GLU A 191 -1.74 8.33 -26.35
C GLU A 191 -1.43 9.84 -26.42
N ARG A 192 -2.45 10.67 -26.21
CA ARG A 192 -2.37 12.12 -26.19
C ARG A 192 -3.15 12.65 -25.00
N ASP A 193 -2.61 13.69 -24.35
CA ASP A 193 -3.29 14.32 -23.23
C ASP A 193 -4.66 14.85 -23.69
N CYS A 194 -5.72 14.44 -23.01
CA CYS A 194 -7.10 14.62 -23.46
C CYS A 194 -7.88 15.59 -22.56
N LEU A 195 -8.64 16.47 -23.20
CA LEU A 195 -9.57 17.42 -22.57
C LEU A 195 -11.04 17.06 -22.76
N ASP A 196 -11.34 16.12 -23.65
CA ASP A 196 -12.70 15.78 -24.07
C ASP A 196 -13.41 14.95 -22.98
N PRO A 197 -14.49 15.47 -22.37
CA PRO A 197 -15.24 14.74 -21.35
C PRO A 197 -15.84 13.42 -21.86
N ALA A 198 -16.18 13.33 -23.16
CA ALA A 198 -16.70 12.10 -23.74
C ALA A 198 -15.64 10.99 -23.75
N GLN A 199 -14.38 11.35 -24.01
CA GLN A 199 -13.25 10.43 -23.96
C GLN A 199 -12.93 10.02 -22.53
N HIS A 200 -12.98 10.95 -21.57
CA HIS A 200 -12.82 10.63 -20.15
C HIS A 200 -13.88 9.63 -19.69
N HIS A 201 -15.14 9.84 -20.09
CA HIS A 201 -16.23 8.94 -19.78
C HIS A 201 -16.03 7.54 -20.38
N ARG A 202 -15.61 7.44 -21.65
CA ARG A 202 -15.32 6.15 -22.30
C ARG A 202 -14.14 5.43 -21.64
N ALA A 203 -13.07 6.15 -21.32
CA ALA A 203 -11.90 5.61 -20.62
C ALA A 203 -12.30 4.99 -19.26
N VAL A 204 -13.00 5.75 -18.42
CA VAL A 204 -13.44 5.29 -17.09
C VAL A 204 -14.43 4.13 -17.19
N LEU A 205 -15.36 4.16 -18.15
CA LEU A 205 -16.30 3.06 -18.40
C LEU A 205 -15.56 1.77 -18.80
N GLY A 206 -14.56 1.87 -19.68
CA GLY A 206 -13.74 0.74 -20.11
C GLY A 206 -12.98 0.10 -18.95
N LEU A 207 -12.34 0.93 -18.11
CA LEU A 207 -11.63 0.46 -16.93
C LEU A 207 -12.56 -0.20 -15.90
N ALA A 208 -13.76 0.36 -15.69
CA ALA A 208 -14.74 -0.21 -14.77
C ALA A 208 -15.25 -1.59 -15.26
N ASP A 209 -15.50 -1.73 -16.56
CA ASP A 209 -15.88 -3.03 -17.14
C ASP A 209 -14.73 -4.04 -17.06
N GLN A 210 -13.49 -3.62 -17.27
CA GLN A 210 -12.31 -4.47 -17.10
C GLN A 210 -12.18 -4.98 -15.67
N ILE A 211 -12.33 -4.10 -14.67
CA ILE A 211 -12.34 -4.50 -13.25
C ILE A 211 -13.48 -5.48 -12.97
N GLY A 212 -14.70 -5.21 -13.46
CA GLY A 212 -15.84 -6.11 -13.29
C GLY A 212 -15.59 -7.51 -13.86
N ARG A 213 -15.02 -7.59 -15.07
CA ARG A 213 -14.63 -8.86 -15.70
C ARG A 213 -13.59 -9.60 -14.87
N ARG A 214 -12.55 -8.91 -14.38
CA ARG A 214 -11.50 -9.53 -13.55
C ARG A 214 -12.05 -10.08 -12.23
N LEU A 215 -12.87 -9.28 -11.54
CA LEU A 215 -13.54 -9.71 -10.31
C LEU A 215 -14.36 -10.98 -10.53
N ARG A 216 -15.13 -11.06 -11.63
CA ARG A 216 -15.91 -12.27 -11.96
C ARG A 216 -15.03 -13.46 -12.34
N GLY A 217 -13.94 -13.23 -13.08
CA GLY A 217 -12.97 -14.28 -13.43
C GLY A 217 -12.25 -14.87 -12.21
N GLU A 218 -12.00 -14.07 -11.18
CA GLU A 218 -11.38 -14.49 -9.92
C GLU A 218 -12.39 -14.89 -8.83
N SER A 219 -13.69 -14.92 -9.14
CA SER A 219 -14.76 -15.18 -8.16
C SER A 219 -14.70 -14.26 -6.92
N ARG A 220 -14.38 -12.99 -7.13
CA ARG A 220 -14.27 -11.94 -6.10
C ARG A 220 -15.32 -10.84 -6.32
N ILE A 221 -15.61 -10.12 -5.26
CA ILE A 221 -16.42 -8.88 -5.24
C ILE A 221 -15.62 -7.78 -4.54
N THR A 222 -15.90 -6.51 -4.84
CA THR A 222 -15.22 -5.37 -4.21
C THR A 222 -16.20 -4.54 -3.39
N GLY A 223 -15.78 -4.13 -2.20
CA GLY A 223 -16.54 -3.19 -1.35
C GLY A 223 -16.16 -1.72 -1.57
N ARG A 224 -15.09 -1.42 -2.31
CA ARG A 224 -14.57 -0.05 -2.44
C ARG A 224 -13.87 0.18 -3.77
N LEU A 225 -14.19 1.30 -4.41
CA LEU A 225 -13.60 1.70 -5.68
C LEU A 225 -12.85 3.03 -5.53
N THR A 226 -11.63 3.08 -6.06
CA THR A 226 -10.77 4.25 -6.09
C THR A 226 -10.48 4.63 -7.54
N LEU A 227 -10.72 5.90 -7.91
CA LEU A 227 -10.35 6.48 -9.20
C LEU A 227 -9.23 7.48 -8.98
N THR A 228 -8.11 7.27 -9.66
CA THR A 228 -6.99 8.21 -9.73
C THR A 228 -6.87 8.74 -11.15
N VAL A 229 -6.82 10.06 -11.28
CA VAL A 229 -6.61 10.76 -12.55
C VAL A 229 -5.22 11.39 -12.50
N ARG A 230 -4.39 11.12 -13.52
CA ARG A 230 -3.07 11.75 -13.69
C ARG A 230 -3.12 12.78 -14.80
N TYR A 231 -2.66 13.98 -14.50
CA TYR A 231 -2.68 15.12 -15.41
C TYR A 231 -1.39 15.23 -16.22
N ALA A 232 -1.39 16.09 -17.24
CA ALA A 232 -0.25 16.36 -18.10
C ALA A 232 0.98 16.92 -17.32
N ASP A 233 0.74 17.66 -16.24
CA ASP A 233 1.76 18.20 -15.34
C ASP A 233 2.34 17.16 -14.36
N ARG A 234 1.96 15.88 -14.51
CA ARG A 234 2.28 14.74 -13.63
C ARG A 234 1.67 14.79 -12.24
N SER A 235 0.89 15.82 -11.90
CA SER A 235 0.08 15.79 -10.68
C SER A 235 -1.02 14.74 -10.80
N SER A 236 -1.54 14.28 -9.66
CA SER A 236 -2.63 13.31 -9.60
C SER A 236 -3.70 13.74 -8.63
N THR A 237 -4.93 13.37 -8.91
CA THR A 237 -6.03 13.48 -7.95
C THR A 237 -6.72 12.13 -7.82
N THR A 238 -6.92 11.71 -6.58
CA THR A 238 -7.52 10.42 -6.22
C THR A 238 -8.81 10.65 -5.45
N ARG A 239 -9.85 9.90 -5.81
CA ARG A 239 -11.09 9.83 -5.05
C ARG A 239 -11.51 8.38 -4.86
N THR A 240 -11.97 8.09 -3.66
CA THR A 240 -12.39 6.74 -3.25
C THR A 240 -13.83 6.78 -2.78
N ARG A 241 -14.60 5.74 -3.14
CA ARG A 241 -15.97 5.55 -2.69
C ARG A 241 -16.16 4.13 -2.21
N ALA A 242 -16.68 3.98 -0.99
CA ALA A 242 -17.21 2.71 -0.51
C ALA A 242 -18.52 2.43 -1.24
N LEU A 243 -18.70 1.21 -1.72
CA LEU A 243 -19.91 0.77 -2.36
C LEU A 243 -20.95 0.43 -1.28
N PRO A 244 -22.25 0.73 -1.50
CA PRO A 244 -23.30 0.34 -0.56
C PRO A 244 -23.34 -1.17 -0.30
N GLU A 245 -23.03 -1.95 -1.34
CA GLU A 245 -22.94 -3.40 -1.30
C GLU A 245 -21.70 -3.85 -2.08
N PRO A 246 -20.93 -4.83 -1.56
CA PRO A 246 -19.83 -5.41 -2.30
C PRO A 246 -20.32 -6.09 -3.59
N THR A 247 -19.75 -5.76 -4.75
CA THR A 247 -20.25 -6.25 -6.03
C THR A 247 -19.17 -6.45 -7.08
N SER A 248 -19.44 -7.31 -8.06
CA SER A 248 -18.68 -7.50 -9.29
C SER A 248 -19.50 -7.17 -10.54
N HIS A 249 -20.67 -6.54 -10.37
CA HIS A 249 -21.59 -6.18 -11.44
C HIS A 249 -21.07 -4.95 -12.22
N SER A 250 -20.79 -5.11 -13.52
CA SER A 250 -20.15 -4.07 -14.34
C SER A 250 -20.96 -2.75 -14.36
N PRO A 251 -22.31 -2.73 -14.53
CA PRO A 251 -23.10 -1.51 -14.43
C PRO A 251 -22.98 -0.78 -13.09
N ALA A 252 -22.95 -1.51 -11.98
CA ALA A 252 -22.82 -0.90 -10.65
C ALA A 252 -21.42 -0.28 -10.46
N LEU A 253 -20.38 -0.97 -10.91
CA LEU A 253 -18.99 -0.49 -10.90
C LEU A 253 -18.74 0.65 -11.88
N ALA A 254 -19.47 0.69 -13.00
CA ALA A 254 -19.45 1.82 -13.93
C ALA A 254 -20.13 3.05 -13.32
N ALA A 255 -21.31 2.91 -12.72
CA ALA A 255 -22.04 4.00 -12.06
C ALA A 255 -21.27 4.58 -10.86
N ALA A 256 -20.85 3.71 -9.94
CA ALA A 256 -19.43 3.57 -9.57
C ALA A 256 -18.44 4.71 -9.88
N ALA A 257 -17.55 4.35 -10.80
CA ALA A 257 -16.43 5.12 -11.28
C ALA A 257 -16.85 6.42 -11.97
N LEU A 258 -17.96 6.43 -12.71
CA LEU A 258 -18.46 7.63 -13.38
C LEU A 258 -18.91 8.69 -12.37
N GLY A 259 -19.55 8.28 -11.27
CA GLY A 259 -19.86 9.21 -10.19
C GLY A 259 -18.60 9.81 -9.54
N LEU A 260 -17.52 9.02 -9.40
CA LEU A 260 -16.22 9.53 -8.95
C LEU A 260 -15.63 10.53 -9.95
N LEU A 261 -15.73 10.25 -11.25
CA LEU A 261 -15.29 11.15 -12.32
C LEU A 261 -16.05 12.49 -12.29
N THR A 262 -17.38 12.44 -12.08
CA THR A 262 -18.20 13.66 -11.97
C THR A 262 -17.78 14.51 -10.76
N VAL A 263 -17.55 13.89 -9.61
CA VAL A 263 -17.12 14.60 -8.38
C VAL A 263 -15.73 15.20 -8.51
N LEU A 264 -14.83 14.58 -9.29
CA LEU A 264 -13.50 15.13 -9.58
C LEU A 264 -13.57 16.45 -10.35
N GLY A 265 -14.64 16.69 -11.12
CA GLY A 265 -14.89 17.99 -11.73
C GLY A 265 -13.74 18.49 -12.61
N LEU A 266 -13.35 17.73 -13.64
CA LEU A 266 -12.16 17.93 -14.47
C LEU A 266 -12.22 19.15 -15.42
N GLN A 267 -12.74 20.29 -14.96
CA GLN A 267 -12.96 21.51 -15.73
C GLN A 267 -11.65 22.00 -16.39
N ARG A 268 -11.47 21.65 -17.68
CA ARG A 268 -10.31 21.98 -18.54
C ARG A 268 -8.96 21.37 -18.13
N ALA A 269 -8.97 20.32 -17.31
CA ALA A 269 -7.74 19.62 -16.94
C ALA A 269 -7.29 18.66 -18.06
N ARG A 270 -6.06 18.82 -18.57
CA ARG A 270 -5.47 17.88 -19.54
C ARG A 270 -5.12 16.58 -18.82
N VAL A 271 -5.86 15.52 -19.12
CA VAL A 271 -5.66 14.20 -18.50
C VAL A 271 -4.74 13.35 -19.36
N ARG A 272 -3.78 12.70 -18.72
CA ARG A 272 -2.85 11.76 -19.35
C ARG A 272 -3.19 10.31 -19.06
N ALA A 273 -3.66 10.01 -17.85
CA ALA A 273 -3.97 8.63 -17.47
C ALA A 273 -5.12 8.54 -16.46
N PHE A 274 -5.81 7.40 -16.49
CA PHE A 274 -6.83 7.00 -15.53
C PHE A 274 -6.42 5.69 -14.88
N VAL A 275 -6.63 5.56 -13.58
CA VAL A 275 -6.40 4.32 -12.83
C VAL A 275 -7.63 4.06 -11.97
N ILE A 276 -8.24 2.89 -12.14
CA ILE A 276 -9.27 2.38 -11.25
C ILE A 276 -8.67 1.26 -10.41
N ARG A 277 -8.91 1.33 -9.11
CA ARG A 277 -8.51 0.33 -8.13
C ARG A 277 -9.74 -0.17 -7.37
N ALA A 278 -9.93 -1.47 -7.35
CA ALA A 278 -10.90 -2.18 -6.53
C ALA A 278 -10.20 -2.68 -5.26
N ASP A 279 -10.66 -2.20 -4.12
CA ASP A 279 -10.19 -2.53 -2.78
C ASP A 279 -11.24 -3.36 -2.03
N ASP A 280 -10.90 -3.85 -0.85
CA ASP A 280 -11.83 -4.61 0.01
C ASP A 280 -12.43 -5.80 -0.75
N LEU A 281 -11.53 -6.64 -1.29
CA LEU A 281 -11.92 -7.79 -2.08
C LEU A 281 -12.38 -8.93 -1.18
N LEU A 282 -13.60 -9.41 -1.43
CA LEU A 282 -14.22 -10.51 -0.71
C LEU A 282 -14.47 -11.67 -1.69
N PRO A 283 -14.54 -12.92 -1.19
CA PRO A 283 -15.08 -14.03 -1.97
C PRO A 283 -16.50 -13.70 -2.45
N ALA A 284 -16.85 -14.10 -3.68
CA ALA A 284 -18.17 -13.83 -4.23
C ALA A 284 -19.32 -14.40 -3.38
N ASP A 285 -19.08 -15.50 -2.68
CA ASP A 285 -20.05 -16.16 -1.80
C ASP A 285 -20.34 -15.35 -0.52
N SER A 286 -19.48 -14.39 -0.18
CA SER A 286 -19.67 -13.46 0.94
C SER A 286 -20.52 -12.23 0.56
N ALA A 287 -21.08 -12.20 -0.65
CA ALA A 287 -21.94 -11.11 -1.09
C ALA A 287 -23.24 -11.08 -0.27
N TYR A 288 -23.38 -10.07 0.60
CA TYR A 288 -24.68 -9.68 1.12
C TYR A 288 -25.29 -8.69 0.13
N ARG A 289 -26.40 -9.09 -0.49
CA ARG A 289 -27.10 -8.30 -1.51
C ARG A 289 -28.52 -8.02 -1.06
N GLN A 290 -28.98 -6.79 -1.24
CA GLN A 290 -30.40 -6.50 -1.24
C GLN A 290 -31.01 -6.95 -2.58
N LEU A 291 -31.95 -7.89 -2.53
CA LEU A 291 -32.66 -8.33 -3.73
C LEU A 291 -33.41 -7.15 -4.34
N SER A 292 -33.14 -6.86 -5.61
CA SER A 292 -33.91 -5.90 -6.38
C SER A 292 -35.16 -6.59 -6.94
N LEU A 293 -36.31 -5.90 -6.85
CA LEU A 293 -37.53 -6.30 -7.53
C LEU A 293 -37.55 -5.86 -9.00
N ASP A 294 -36.53 -5.13 -9.46
CA ASP A 294 -36.40 -4.71 -10.85
C ASP A 294 -35.93 -5.89 -11.73
N PRO A 295 -36.77 -6.38 -12.67
CA PRO A 295 -36.39 -7.46 -13.60
C PRO A 295 -35.25 -7.05 -14.54
N GLY A 296 -34.97 -5.77 -14.75
CA GLY A 296 -33.85 -5.27 -15.53
C GLY A 296 -32.49 -5.66 -14.95
N ASP A 297 -32.35 -5.62 -13.63
CA ASP A 297 -31.14 -5.96 -12.89
C ASP A 297 -30.79 -7.46 -12.98
N ALA A 298 -31.81 -8.33 -13.00
CA ALA A 298 -31.64 -9.76 -13.23
C ALA A 298 -31.21 -10.06 -14.68
N ARG A 299 -31.82 -9.40 -15.66
CA ARG A 299 -31.48 -9.54 -17.09
C ARG A 299 -30.06 -9.04 -17.39
N ALA A 300 -29.65 -7.92 -16.80
CA ALA A 300 -28.31 -7.38 -16.97
C ALA A 300 -27.23 -8.37 -16.50
N ARG A 301 -27.41 -9.00 -15.34
CA ARG A 301 -26.49 -10.04 -14.85
C ARG A 301 -26.46 -11.29 -15.72
N ALA A 302 -27.62 -11.75 -16.18
CA ALA A 302 -27.67 -12.87 -17.11
C ALA A 302 -26.93 -12.56 -18.42
N ALA A 303 -27.05 -11.33 -18.91
CA ALA A 303 -26.33 -10.84 -20.08
C ALA A 303 -24.81 -10.77 -19.83
N GLU A 304 -24.35 -10.34 -18.66
CA GLU A 304 -22.92 -10.37 -18.29
C GLU A 304 -22.37 -11.79 -18.27
N ALA A 305 -23.07 -12.72 -17.63
CA ALA A 305 -22.65 -14.13 -17.60
C ALA A 305 -22.62 -14.75 -19.01
N ALA A 306 -23.54 -14.36 -19.89
CA ALA A 306 -23.49 -14.75 -21.30
C ALA A 306 -22.32 -14.10 -22.05
N ALA A 307 -22.06 -12.82 -21.83
CA ALA A 307 -20.95 -12.09 -22.43
C ALA A 307 -19.59 -12.65 -21.99
N ASP A 308 -19.43 -13.01 -20.72
CA ASP A 308 -18.19 -13.60 -20.20
C ASP A 308 -17.96 -15.00 -20.79
N ARG A 309 -19.00 -15.84 -20.93
CA ARG A 309 -18.91 -17.12 -21.64
C ARG A 309 -18.53 -16.95 -23.10
N ALA A 310 -19.10 -15.96 -23.79
CA ALA A 310 -18.73 -15.65 -25.17
C ALA A 310 -17.27 -15.21 -25.28
N ARG A 311 -16.77 -14.38 -24.35
CA ARG A 311 -15.38 -13.94 -24.33
C ARG A 311 -14.40 -15.07 -24.05
N LEU A 312 -14.74 -16.00 -23.15
CA LEU A 312 -13.91 -17.18 -22.88
C LEU A 312 -13.76 -18.07 -24.12
N ARG A 313 -14.80 -18.16 -24.95
CA ARG A 313 -14.80 -19.01 -26.14
C ARG A 313 -14.22 -18.35 -27.38
N PHE A 314 -14.50 -17.06 -27.58
CA PHE A 314 -14.21 -16.34 -28.84
C PHE A 314 -13.18 -15.22 -28.68
N GLY A 315 -12.63 -15.04 -27.48
CA GLY A 315 -11.63 -14.03 -27.17
C GLY A 315 -12.22 -12.76 -26.54
N PRO A 316 -11.35 -11.90 -25.97
CA PRO A 316 -11.76 -10.75 -25.15
C PRO A 316 -12.56 -9.68 -25.91
N GLU A 317 -12.43 -9.66 -27.24
CA GLU A 317 -13.11 -8.69 -28.12
C GLU A 317 -14.53 -9.11 -28.54
N ALA A 318 -14.93 -10.36 -28.26
CA ALA A 318 -16.18 -10.93 -28.75
C ALA A 318 -17.42 -10.15 -28.30
N VAL A 319 -17.39 -9.57 -27.09
CA VAL A 319 -18.48 -8.74 -26.56
C VAL A 319 -17.90 -7.53 -25.82
N ARG A 320 -18.37 -6.33 -26.16
CA ARG A 320 -17.98 -5.08 -25.50
C ARG A 320 -19.19 -4.15 -25.29
N PRO A 321 -19.15 -3.25 -24.30
CA PRO A 321 -20.14 -2.18 -24.20
C PRO A 321 -20.24 -1.40 -25.52
N ALA A 322 -21.45 -1.14 -25.99
CA ALA A 322 -21.67 -0.45 -27.27
C ALA A 322 -20.99 0.92 -27.34
N ALA A 323 -20.91 1.63 -26.20
CA ALA A 323 -20.21 2.91 -26.09
C ALA A 323 -18.68 2.84 -26.36
N LEU A 324 -18.11 1.63 -26.41
CA LEU A 324 -16.69 1.34 -26.67
C LEU A 324 -16.47 0.66 -28.04
N ALA A 325 -17.48 0.62 -28.92
CA ALA A 325 -17.36 0.00 -30.24
C ALA A 325 -16.18 0.57 -31.06
N ASP A 326 -16.07 1.90 -31.10
CA ASP A 326 -15.06 2.62 -31.88
C ASP A 326 -13.86 3.11 -31.02
N TRP A 327 -13.78 2.67 -29.76
CA TRP A 327 -12.72 3.08 -28.86
C TRP A 327 -11.54 2.10 -28.95
N PRO A 328 -10.28 2.57 -29.07
CA PRO A 328 -9.13 1.68 -29.09
C PRO A 328 -9.13 0.83 -27.82
N LEU A 329 -8.95 -0.47 -28.01
CA LEU A 329 -8.84 -1.39 -26.89
C LEU A 329 -7.64 -0.95 -26.06
N VAL A 330 -7.87 -0.74 -24.77
CA VAL A 330 -6.78 -0.82 -23.81
C VAL A 330 -6.29 -2.25 -23.94
N PRO A 331 -5.02 -2.49 -24.35
CA PRO A 331 -4.50 -3.84 -24.34
C PRO A 331 -4.74 -4.40 -22.95
N LEU A 332 -5.36 -5.59 -22.88
CA LEU A 332 -5.23 -6.42 -21.70
C LEU A 332 -3.73 -6.72 -21.58
N ALA A 333 -2.96 -5.86 -20.93
CA ALA A 333 -1.60 -6.17 -20.58
C ALA A 333 -1.69 -7.26 -19.51
N TRP A 334 -1.74 -8.50 -19.99
CA TRP A 334 -1.59 -9.70 -19.18
C TRP A 334 -0.17 -9.69 -18.63
N THR A 335 0.02 -9.30 -17.38
CA THR A 335 1.11 -9.85 -16.58
C THR A 335 0.55 -11.10 -15.90
N ASP A 336 0.63 -12.22 -16.61
CA ASP A 336 0.54 -13.55 -16.01
C ASP A 336 1.78 -13.72 -15.13
N THR A 337 1.63 -13.54 -13.82
CA THR A 337 2.69 -13.91 -12.88
C THR A 337 2.04 -14.36 -11.58
N GLY A 338 1.47 -15.56 -11.61
CA GLY A 338 0.86 -16.16 -10.43
C GLY A 338 0.53 -17.63 -10.53
N ALA A 339 1.15 -18.38 -11.46
CA ALA A 339 0.98 -19.84 -11.52
C ALA A 339 2.23 -20.55 -12.06
N ARG A 340 3.38 -20.32 -11.44
CA ARG A 340 4.45 -21.34 -11.40
C ARG A 340 4.95 -21.46 -9.97
N ARG A 341 4.43 -22.48 -9.26
CA ARG A 341 5.12 -23.06 -8.11
C ARG A 341 6.50 -23.52 -8.58
N ALA A 342 7.51 -22.67 -8.44
CA ALA A 342 8.87 -23.15 -8.29
C ALA A 342 8.94 -23.68 -6.85
N VAL A 343 8.85 -24.99 -6.70
CA VAL A 343 9.28 -25.67 -5.48
C VAL A 343 10.77 -25.35 -5.34
N ILE A 344 11.11 -24.37 -4.50
CA ILE A 344 12.47 -24.19 -4.03
C ILE A 344 12.55 -25.03 -2.75
N GLU A 345 13.09 -26.24 -2.88
CA GLU A 345 13.49 -27.09 -1.76
C GLU A 345 14.50 -26.32 -0.89
N PRO A 346 14.21 -26.09 0.40
CA PRO A 346 15.14 -25.41 1.29
C PRO A 346 16.09 -26.44 1.91
N ASP A 347 17.01 -27.01 1.14
CA ASP A 347 18.07 -27.84 1.72
C ASP A 347 19.33 -27.96 0.85
N ARG A 348 20.02 -26.85 0.62
CA ARG A 348 21.45 -26.83 0.21
C ARG A 348 22.19 -25.63 0.79
N PHE A 349 22.26 -25.56 2.11
CA PHE A 349 23.22 -24.69 2.83
C PHE A 349 23.97 -25.49 3.92
N ARG A 350 24.27 -26.75 3.62
CA ARG A 350 25.17 -27.62 4.38
C ARG A 350 25.93 -28.51 3.40
N GLU A 351 26.97 -27.96 2.79
CA GLU A 351 28.13 -28.70 2.21
C GLU A 351 28.98 -27.73 1.37
N GLN A 352 29.48 -26.65 2.00
CA GLN A 352 30.56 -25.84 1.41
C GLN A 352 31.30 -25.08 2.52
N THR A 353 31.64 -25.80 3.58
CA THR A 353 32.64 -25.39 4.58
C THR A 353 33.39 -26.63 5.05
N ARG A 354 34.08 -27.28 4.11
CA ARG A 354 35.19 -28.17 4.42
C ARG A 354 36.08 -28.29 3.18
N ALA A 355 37.38 -28.11 3.43
CA ALA A 355 38.49 -28.23 2.51
C ALA A 355 38.70 -27.06 1.55
N GLU A 356 39.41 -26.03 2.02
CA GLU A 356 40.52 -25.49 1.23
C GLU A 356 41.69 -25.20 2.17
N THR A 357 42.76 -25.94 1.92
CA THR A 357 44.01 -26.01 2.66
C THR A 357 44.83 -24.75 2.38
N VAL A 358 45.25 -24.06 3.44
CA VAL A 358 46.21 -22.94 3.39
C VAL A 358 47.59 -23.49 3.02
N PRO A 359 48.31 -22.96 2.01
CA PRO A 359 49.73 -23.23 1.85
C PRO A 359 50.57 -22.29 2.71
N ASP A 360 51.50 -22.89 3.45
CA ASP A 360 52.55 -22.25 4.25
C ASP A 360 53.38 -21.26 3.41
N VAL A 361 53.45 -20.01 3.87
CA VAL A 361 54.47 -19.05 3.44
C VAL A 361 55.49 -18.91 4.57
N LYS A 362 56.67 -19.50 4.36
CA LYS A 362 57.86 -19.29 5.18
C LYS A 362 58.28 -17.82 5.13
N VAL A 363 58.38 -17.20 6.29
CA VAL A 363 59.07 -15.91 6.47
C VAL A 363 60.53 -16.23 6.80
N ASP A 364 61.42 -15.90 5.87
CA ASP A 364 62.87 -15.98 6.06
C ASP A 364 63.33 -14.76 6.87
N THR A 365 63.80 -15.00 8.09
CA THR A 365 64.53 -14.01 8.90
C THR A 365 66.01 -14.19 8.65
N SER A 366 66.61 -13.24 7.93
CA SER A 366 68.06 -13.07 7.92
C SER A 366 68.39 -11.71 8.56
N THR A 367 69.00 -11.78 9.74
CA THR A 367 69.83 -10.73 10.34
C THR A 367 71.03 -11.46 10.92
N GLU A 368 72.19 -11.24 10.31
CA GLU A 368 73.50 -11.17 10.98
C GLU A 368 74.09 -9.79 10.67
#